data_AF-A0A6I5P4A0-F1
#
_entry.id   AF-A0A6I5P4A0-F1
#
_cell.length_a   1.000
_cell.length_b   1.000
_cell.length_c   1.000
_cell.angle_alpha   90.00
_cell.angle_beta   90.00
_cell.angle_gamma   90.00
#
_symmetry.space_group_name_H-M   'P 1'
#
loop_
_entity.id
_entity.type
_entity.pdbx_description
1 polymer ?
#
loop_
_entity_poly.entity_id
_entity_poly.type
_entity_poly.pdbx_seq_one_letter_code
_entity_poly.pdbx_strand_id
1 'polypeptide(L)'
;MAQRLPDQRNDYYLIEAARAGIHKPILAALYATQRKPPLEDGETGLGIAPANRIPPDQVNTFPEQVQYAANTVRSLTSQLTATGWQGKDLWDAAQGRYTDRFVQTIAEGYSPPSNDAAAARLEPIAADELLQAYLADIDTDFSAAQLPKNLAALDNVLLAFVERIPANYSRLSFQRQALLEMVRLWRKLDTQAAAIAALGIDPAQEPINETALDQALVNFVSQADRYFSGYPNQREALIRLVQIWRELDSREEAIQTLSAEDPFANETNPEILDPALVAFVQRLPENYRGHGDQRFALTEGYRMWHGLDSRTTVLRQLGIDPQILVNQAGDSAAIAQVANQLDRALLDFWMTVPATYAGETDQREALIRLVTIWRRMEGRIPAIQSLLNDLRQMERAHRSALEAMPAPTPAIPPSRPNRWTPNNLQLSASIIAGGNFTWAEATRGGTRLPPDQATVNAIIRIATLAQAARDRIGRPFFITSWYRPAEVNARVGGASMSRHIVGDAIDFYCDGLTGRQLYWALDPWWTGGLGRYTQFPYLCHLDARDYRSRWVH
;
A
#
# COMPACT_ATOMS: atom_id res chain seq x y z
N MET A 1 23.85 7.95 25.37
CA MET A 1 22.95 7.35 24.37
C MET A 1 23.75 6.30 23.61
N ALA A 2 23.14 5.20 23.18
CA ALA A 2 23.86 4.16 22.42
C ALA A 2 24.10 4.64 20.99
N GLN A 3 25.27 4.31 20.42
CA GLN A 3 25.56 4.56 19.01
C GLN A 3 24.59 3.77 18.12
N ARG A 4 24.19 4.38 17.00
CA ARG A 4 23.35 3.80 15.95
C ARG A 4 24.05 2.59 15.32
N LEU A 5 23.25 1.59 14.96
CA LEU A 5 23.72 0.44 14.20
C LEU A 5 24.09 0.86 12.76
N PRO A 6 24.97 0.11 12.08
CA PRO A 6 25.34 0.39 10.68
C PRO A 6 24.13 0.57 9.75
N ASP A 7 23.13 -0.31 9.83
CA ASP A 7 21.92 -0.24 8.98
C ASP A 7 21.13 1.05 9.22
N GLN A 8 21.00 1.47 10.48
CA GLN A 8 20.32 2.72 10.83
C GLN A 8 21.04 3.95 10.28
N ARG A 9 22.37 3.91 10.18
CA ARG A 9 23.14 5.00 9.53
C ARG A 9 22.94 4.99 8.03
N ASN A 10 22.92 3.79 7.43
CA ASN A 10 22.70 3.61 6.01
C ASN A 10 21.34 4.17 5.55
N ASP A 11 20.29 4.02 6.36
CA ASP A 11 18.97 4.60 6.09
C ASP A 11 19.04 6.13 5.91
N TYR A 12 19.77 6.83 6.79
CA TYR A 12 19.97 8.28 6.64
C TYR A 12 20.73 8.63 5.36
N TYR A 13 21.78 7.86 5.02
CA TYR A 13 22.52 8.09 3.79
C TYR A 13 21.64 7.92 2.55
N LEU A 14 20.80 6.88 2.51
CA LEU A 14 19.87 6.61 1.42
C LEU A 14 18.85 7.75 1.26
N ILE A 15 18.21 8.15 2.36
CA ILE A 15 17.21 9.23 2.38
C ILE A 15 17.82 10.54 1.87
N GLU A 16 18.97 10.94 2.42
CA GLU A 16 19.57 12.23 2.12
C GLU A 16 20.25 12.27 0.74
N ALA A 17 20.82 11.14 0.29
CA ALA A 17 21.34 11.02 -1.07
C ALA A 17 20.24 11.11 -2.11
N ALA A 18 19.13 10.38 -1.91
CA ALA A 18 17.95 10.45 -2.76
C ALA A 18 17.30 11.85 -2.74
N ARG A 19 17.29 12.53 -1.58
CA ARG A 19 16.83 13.92 -1.48
C ARG A 19 17.75 14.86 -2.26
N ALA A 20 19.07 14.79 -2.09
CA ALA A 20 19.98 15.74 -2.72
C ALA A 20 20.28 15.44 -4.20
N GLY A 21 19.99 14.22 -4.68
CA GLY A 21 20.36 13.78 -6.03
C GLY A 21 21.87 13.54 -6.16
N ILE A 22 22.46 12.93 -5.13
CA ILE A 22 23.88 12.56 -5.08
C ILE A 22 24.02 11.05 -4.91
N HIS A 23 25.21 10.52 -5.16
CA HIS A 23 25.45 9.09 -5.03
C HIS A 23 25.69 8.74 -3.55
N LYS A 24 24.81 7.93 -2.96
CA LYS A 24 24.81 7.54 -1.54
C LYS A 24 26.20 7.21 -0.97
N PRO A 25 27.06 6.44 -1.67
CA PRO A 25 28.33 6.00 -1.10
C PRO A 25 29.27 7.12 -0.65
N ILE A 26 29.11 8.35 -1.17
CA ILE A 26 29.92 9.47 -0.70
C ILE A 26 29.62 9.85 0.75
N LEU A 27 28.36 9.73 1.20
CA LEU A 27 27.98 10.07 2.57
C LEU A 27 28.51 9.03 3.57
N ALA A 28 28.43 7.76 3.21
CA ALA A 28 29.04 6.67 3.98
C ALA A 28 30.56 6.84 4.06
N ALA A 29 31.21 7.18 2.95
CA ALA A 29 32.65 7.43 2.89
C ALA A 29 33.07 8.60 3.78
N LEU A 30 32.37 9.74 3.70
CA LEU A 30 32.62 10.91 4.54
C LEU A 30 32.52 10.56 6.03
N TYR A 31 31.50 9.79 6.44
CA TYR A 31 31.39 9.33 7.83
C TYR A 31 32.55 8.41 8.22
N ALA A 32 32.87 7.43 7.37
CA ALA A 32 33.89 6.43 7.64
C ALA A 32 35.27 7.06 7.87
N THR A 33 35.60 8.13 7.14
CA THR A 33 36.89 8.82 7.21
C THR A 33 36.94 9.96 8.23
N GLN A 34 35.89 10.80 8.34
CA GLN A 34 35.93 11.98 9.22
C GLN A 34 35.75 11.65 10.70
N ARG A 35 34.66 10.95 11.04
CA ARG A 35 34.24 10.66 12.42
C ARG A 35 34.32 11.86 13.37
N LYS A 36 34.00 13.06 12.87
CA LYS A 36 34.03 14.33 13.61
C LYS A 36 33.03 15.33 13.01
N PRO A 37 32.54 16.31 13.78
CA PRO A 37 32.76 16.52 15.22
C PRO A 37 32.05 15.44 16.07
N PRO A 38 32.36 15.31 17.37
CA PRO A 38 31.46 14.60 18.29
C PRO A 38 30.12 15.34 18.37
N LEU A 39 29.03 14.58 18.42
CA LEU A 39 27.66 15.08 18.30
C LEU A 39 26.89 14.92 19.61
N GLU A 40 25.83 15.70 19.80
CA GLU A 40 25.03 15.67 21.04
C GLU A 40 24.26 14.36 21.24
N ASP A 41 23.93 13.68 20.15
CA ASP A 41 23.22 12.41 20.14
C ASP A 41 24.16 11.20 20.41
N GLY A 42 25.44 11.46 20.71
CA GLY A 42 26.45 10.45 21.03
C GLY A 42 27.12 9.81 19.82
N GLU A 43 26.83 10.29 18.61
CA GLU A 43 27.50 9.92 17.37
C GLU A 43 28.71 10.81 17.07
N THR A 44 29.35 10.53 15.94
CA THR A 44 30.32 11.41 15.30
C THR A 44 29.83 11.89 13.93
N GLY A 45 30.24 13.08 13.51
CA GLY A 45 29.82 13.71 12.26
C GLY A 45 30.59 13.27 11.02
N LEU A 46 30.18 13.88 9.90
CA LEU A 46 30.68 13.66 8.54
C LEU A 46 31.69 14.76 8.12
N GLY A 47 32.29 15.46 9.08
CA GLY A 47 33.20 16.58 8.83
C GLY A 47 32.49 17.87 8.44
N ILE A 48 31.21 18.03 8.80
CA ILE A 48 30.44 19.23 8.51
C ILE A 48 30.53 20.23 9.65
N ALA A 49 30.87 21.47 9.31
CA ALA A 49 30.93 22.61 10.21
C ALA A 49 29.94 23.71 9.77
N PRO A 50 29.42 24.51 10.71
CA PRO A 50 28.51 25.61 10.40
C PRO A 50 29.12 26.58 9.38
N ALA A 51 28.31 27.01 8.41
CA ALA A 51 28.69 28.03 7.44
C ALA A 51 27.50 28.94 7.12
N ASN A 52 27.80 30.14 6.63
CA ASN A 52 26.79 31.12 6.21
C ASN A 52 25.77 31.42 7.34
N ARG A 53 24.51 31.04 7.16
CA ARG A 53 23.41 31.28 8.12
C ARG A 53 23.02 30.03 8.91
N ILE A 54 23.77 28.94 8.77
CA ILE A 54 23.51 27.68 9.46
C ILE A 54 24.07 27.80 10.88
N PRO A 55 23.24 27.77 11.94
CA PRO A 55 23.74 27.86 13.30
C PRO A 55 24.34 26.52 13.78
N PRO A 56 25.20 26.52 14.81
CA PRO A 56 25.90 25.32 15.26
C PRO A 56 25.03 24.15 15.71
N ASP A 57 23.86 24.44 16.26
CA ASP A 57 22.88 23.43 16.70
C ASP A 57 22.26 22.67 15.53
N GLN A 58 22.19 23.25 14.33
CA GLN A 58 21.64 22.60 13.13
C GLN A 58 22.62 21.67 12.42
N VAL A 59 23.81 21.44 12.95
CA VAL A 59 24.77 20.43 12.45
C VAL A 59 25.28 19.56 13.59
N ASN A 60 24.53 19.47 14.69
CA ASN A 60 25.01 18.87 15.94
C ASN A 60 24.48 17.45 16.21
N THR A 61 23.60 16.94 15.35
CA THR A 61 23.13 15.55 15.36
C THR A 61 23.56 14.79 14.12
N PHE A 62 23.57 13.45 14.18
CA PHE A 62 23.97 12.64 13.03
C PHE A 62 23.07 12.86 11.80
N PRO A 63 21.73 12.90 11.92
CA PRO A 63 20.85 13.19 10.78
C PRO A 63 21.15 14.55 10.12
N GLU A 64 21.41 15.58 10.91
CA GLU A 64 21.77 16.91 10.40
C GLU A 64 23.12 16.90 9.68
N GLN A 65 24.13 16.22 10.23
CA GLN A 65 25.42 16.04 9.57
C GLN A 65 25.27 15.38 8.20
N VAL A 66 24.44 14.35 8.09
CA VAL A 66 24.16 13.68 6.81
C VAL A 66 23.42 14.60 5.84
N GLN A 67 22.38 15.30 6.30
CA GLN A 67 21.59 16.23 5.49
C GLN A 67 22.46 17.35 4.91
N TYR A 68 23.26 18.00 5.77
CA TYR A 68 24.12 19.10 5.34
C TYR A 68 25.33 18.61 4.52
N ALA A 69 25.87 17.42 4.77
CA ALA A 69 26.85 16.81 3.87
C ALA A 69 26.29 16.64 2.46
N ALA A 70 25.06 16.14 2.34
CA ALA A 70 24.40 15.95 1.05
C ALA A 70 24.19 17.29 0.31
N ASN A 71 23.72 18.33 1.02
CA ASN A 71 23.59 19.68 0.47
C ASN A 71 24.93 20.26 0.01
N THR A 72 25.98 20.02 0.80
CA THR A 72 27.33 20.54 0.56
C THR A 72 27.97 19.91 -0.68
N VAL A 73 27.83 18.59 -0.87
CA VAL A 73 28.27 17.90 -2.10
C VAL A 73 27.51 18.42 -3.33
N ARG A 74 26.19 18.64 -3.21
CA ARG A 74 25.36 19.21 -4.28
C ARG A 74 25.78 20.65 -4.63
N SER A 75 26.10 21.46 -3.63
CA SER A 75 26.60 22.84 -3.79
C SER A 75 27.95 22.86 -4.50
N LEU A 76 28.89 22.01 -4.08
CA LEU A 76 30.18 21.84 -4.75
C LEU A 76 30.00 21.46 -6.21
N THR A 77 29.14 20.47 -6.50
CA THR A 77 28.81 20.06 -7.87
C THR A 77 28.32 21.26 -8.69
N SER A 78 27.44 22.11 -8.13
CA SER A 78 26.96 23.32 -8.80
C SER A 78 28.07 24.32 -9.10
N GLN A 79 28.97 24.58 -8.15
CA GLN A 79 30.12 25.45 -8.37
C GLN A 79 31.03 24.90 -9.48
N LEU A 80 31.39 23.61 -9.43
CA LEU A 80 32.26 22.99 -10.42
C LEU A 80 31.66 23.09 -11.83
N THR A 81 30.36 22.79 -11.98
CA THR A 81 29.66 22.95 -13.27
C THR A 81 29.62 24.40 -13.75
N ALA A 82 29.44 25.38 -12.85
CA ALA A 82 29.50 26.80 -13.21
C ALA A 82 30.90 27.25 -13.65
N THR A 83 31.95 26.57 -13.18
CA THR A 83 33.34 26.78 -13.61
C THR A 83 33.75 25.96 -14.84
N GLY A 84 32.81 25.26 -15.48
CA GLY A 84 33.01 24.57 -16.76
C GLY A 84 33.28 23.07 -16.67
N TRP A 85 33.22 22.45 -15.47
CA TRP A 85 33.28 20.99 -15.35
C TRP A 85 32.11 20.34 -16.09
N GLN A 86 32.42 19.30 -16.86
CA GLN A 86 31.46 18.53 -17.63
C GLN A 86 31.01 17.29 -16.85
N GLY A 87 29.94 16.62 -17.30
CA GLY A 87 29.44 15.41 -16.67
C GLY A 87 30.50 14.33 -16.48
N LYS A 88 31.34 14.11 -17.49
CA LYS A 88 32.47 13.15 -17.46
C LYS A 88 33.59 13.51 -16.47
N ASP A 89 33.67 14.77 -16.03
CA ASP A 89 34.64 15.16 -14.99
C ASP A 89 34.14 14.76 -13.60
N LEU A 90 32.81 14.63 -13.44
CA LEU A 90 32.14 14.34 -12.17
C LEU A 90 31.75 12.87 -12.02
N TRP A 91 31.35 12.22 -13.12
CA TRP A 91 30.82 10.85 -13.14
C TRP A 91 31.53 9.96 -14.17
N ASP A 92 31.94 8.78 -13.73
CA ASP A 92 32.37 7.68 -14.59
C ASP A 92 31.16 6.80 -14.91
N ALA A 93 30.62 6.95 -16.12
CA ALA A 93 29.44 6.20 -16.56
C ALA A 93 29.70 4.70 -16.70
N ALA A 94 30.92 4.29 -17.05
CA ALA A 94 31.25 2.87 -17.20
C ALA A 94 31.28 2.16 -15.83
N GLN A 95 31.82 2.85 -14.82
CA GLN A 95 31.93 2.33 -13.46
C GLN A 95 30.70 2.62 -12.59
N GLY A 96 29.77 3.46 -13.04
CA GLY A 96 28.55 3.76 -12.30
C GLY A 96 28.80 4.54 -11.00
N ARG A 97 29.82 5.39 -10.97
CA ARG A 97 30.26 6.11 -9.76
C ARG A 97 30.87 7.47 -10.07
N TYR A 98 31.17 8.25 -9.03
CA TYR A 98 31.98 9.45 -9.17
C TYR A 98 33.39 9.14 -9.68
N THR A 99 33.93 10.05 -10.47
CA THR A 99 35.32 9.97 -10.91
C THR A 99 36.26 10.14 -9.72
N ASP A 100 37.45 9.53 -9.81
CA ASP A 100 38.49 9.70 -8.78
C ASP A 100 38.86 11.18 -8.61
N ARG A 101 38.88 11.94 -9.72
CA ARG A 101 39.10 13.40 -9.73
C ARG A 101 38.06 14.13 -8.88
N PHE A 102 36.78 13.80 -9.02
CA PHE A 102 35.73 14.47 -8.26
C PHE A 102 35.77 14.08 -6.78
N VAL A 103 36.02 12.81 -6.46
CA VAL A 103 36.22 12.36 -5.06
C VAL A 103 37.42 13.08 -4.44
N GLN A 104 38.52 13.25 -5.18
CA GLN A 104 39.66 14.04 -4.73
C GLN A 104 39.30 15.50 -4.45
N THR A 105 38.50 16.14 -5.31
CA THR A 105 38.02 17.52 -5.08
C THR A 105 37.10 17.62 -3.85
N ILE A 106 36.29 16.59 -3.56
CA ILE A 106 35.52 16.55 -2.31
C ILE A 106 36.46 16.47 -1.09
N ALA A 107 37.53 15.67 -1.19
CA ALA A 107 38.51 15.50 -0.13
C ALA A 107 39.31 16.78 0.20
N GLU A 108 39.45 17.71 -0.74
CA GLU A 108 40.07 19.03 -0.49
C GLU A 108 39.28 19.88 0.53
N GLY A 109 38.05 19.47 0.86
CA GLY A 109 37.11 20.25 1.65
C GLY A 109 36.41 21.31 0.79
N TYR A 110 35.39 21.95 1.36
CA TYR A 110 34.60 22.91 0.61
C TYR A 110 33.96 23.97 1.51
N SER A 111 34.09 25.22 1.11
CA SER A 111 33.41 26.37 1.74
C SER A 111 32.38 26.91 0.74
N PRO A 112 31.07 26.75 1.01
CA PRO A 112 30.03 27.17 0.09
C PRO A 112 29.96 28.70 -0.03
N PRO A 113 29.49 29.23 -1.17
CA PRO A 113 29.36 30.67 -1.37
C PRO A 113 28.34 31.25 -0.38
N SER A 114 28.50 32.52 -0.01
CA SER A 114 27.73 33.16 1.07
C SER A 114 26.22 33.24 0.83
N ASN A 115 25.79 33.08 -0.42
CA ASN A 115 24.37 33.05 -0.82
C ASN A 115 23.73 31.66 -0.74
N ASP A 116 24.52 30.60 -0.55
CA ASP A 116 24.03 29.25 -0.36
C ASP A 116 23.79 28.98 1.14
N ALA A 117 22.56 29.22 1.58
CA ALA A 117 22.17 29.04 2.97
C ALA A 117 21.87 27.58 3.35
N ALA A 118 21.87 26.65 2.39
CA ALA A 118 21.55 25.24 2.61
C ALA A 118 22.80 24.35 2.70
N ALA A 119 23.95 24.83 2.22
CA ALA A 119 25.23 24.14 2.29
C ALA A 119 26.08 24.61 3.47
N ALA A 120 26.72 23.65 4.14
CA ALA A 120 27.61 23.88 5.26
C ALA A 120 29.08 23.76 4.80
N ARG A 121 30.04 24.02 5.70
CA ARG A 121 31.45 23.84 5.37
C ARG A 121 31.83 22.37 5.54
N LEU A 122 32.52 21.81 4.55
CA LEU A 122 33.14 20.49 4.61
C LEU A 122 34.62 20.63 4.95
N GLU A 123 35.06 19.95 5.99
CA GLU A 123 36.48 19.88 6.36
C GLU A 123 37.26 18.95 5.41
N PRO A 124 38.56 19.22 5.17
CA PRO A 124 39.39 18.40 4.30
C PRO A 124 39.67 17.00 4.86
N ILE A 125 39.93 16.05 3.96
CA ILE A 125 40.18 14.62 4.20
C ILE A 125 41.37 14.18 3.34
N ALA A 126 42.10 13.14 3.75
CA ALA A 126 43.07 12.49 2.86
C ALA A 126 42.34 11.86 1.66
N ALA A 127 42.70 12.27 0.44
CA ALA A 127 42.00 11.84 -0.78
C ALA A 127 41.99 10.31 -0.98
N ASP A 128 43.11 9.64 -0.70
CA ASP A 128 43.22 8.19 -0.83
C ASP A 128 42.30 7.45 0.16
N GLU A 129 42.16 7.96 1.39
CA GLU A 129 41.26 7.38 2.39
C GLU A 129 39.80 7.52 2.00
N LEU A 130 39.40 8.70 1.50
CA LEU A 130 38.03 8.94 1.04
C LEU A 130 37.69 8.07 -0.17
N LEU A 131 38.60 7.95 -1.13
CA LEU A 131 38.40 7.11 -2.31
C LEU A 131 38.27 5.63 -1.94
N GLN A 132 39.12 5.12 -1.04
CA GLN A 132 39.03 3.74 -0.56
C GLN A 132 37.71 3.47 0.15
N ALA A 133 37.27 4.36 1.06
CA ALA A 133 35.99 4.22 1.76
C ALA A 133 34.80 4.28 0.80
N TYR A 134 34.86 5.16 -0.20
CA TYR A 134 33.83 5.29 -1.25
C TYR A 134 33.68 4.01 -2.08
N LEU A 135 34.80 3.43 -2.53
CA LEU A 135 34.79 2.19 -3.31
C LEU A 135 34.33 0.99 -2.47
N ALA A 136 34.66 0.94 -1.18
CA ALA A 136 34.24 -0.12 -0.27
C ALA A 136 32.72 -0.15 -0.07
N ASP A 137 32.07 1.01 0.07
CA ASP A 137 30.61 1.08 0.20
C ASP A 137 29.90 0.70 -1.11
N ILE A 138 30.43 1.12 -2.27
CA ILE A 138 29.92 0.69 -3.58
C ILE A 138 29.96 -0.84 -3.71
N ASP A 139 31.09 -1.48 -3.38
CA ASP A 139 31.22 -2.94 -3.48
C ASP A 139 30.23 -3.67 -2.56
N THR A 140 29.95 -3.09 -1.39
CA THR A 140 28.96 -3.61 -0.43
C THR A 140 27.54 -3.55 -1.03
N ASP A 141 27.13 -2.39 -1.54
CA ASP A 141 25.81 -2.18 -2.15
C ASP A 141 25.60 -3.07 -3.39
N PHE A 142 26.58 -3.08 -4.31
CA PHE A 142 26.48 -3.83 -5.56
C PHE A 142 26.46 -5.34 -5.32
N SER A 143 27.28 -5.83 -4.37
CA SER A 143 27.29 -7.25 -4.01
C SER A 143 25.98 -7.68 -3.36
N ALA A 144 25.40 -6.85 -2.49
CA ALA A 144 24.13 -7.12 -1.85
C ALA A 144 22.97 -7.15 -2.87
N ALA A 145 22.96 -6.21 -3.83
CA ALA A 145 21.90 -6.07 -4.83
C ALA A 145 22.11 -6.89 -6.13
N GLN A 146 23.22 -7.65 -6.24
CA GLN A 146 23.57 -8.43 -7.43
C GLN A 146 23.57 -7.61 -8.74
N LEU A 147 23.94 -6.34 -8.66
CA LEU A 147 23.91 -5.43 -9.81
C LEU A 147 25.02 -5.76 -10.82
N PRO A 148 24.79 -5.49 -12.12
CA PRO A 148 25.85 -5.58 -13.12
C PRO A 148 26.98 -4.60 -12.77
N LYS A 149 28.22 -5.10 -12.75
CA LYS A 149 29.41 -4.30 -12.41
C LYS A 149 29.74 -3.18 -13.43
N ASN A 150 29.06 -3.16 -14.58
CA ASN A 150 29.23 -2.16 -15.62
C ASN A 150 27.88 -1.50 -15.92
N LEU A 151 27.82 -0.17 -15.77
CA LEU A 151 26.62 0.64 -16.01
C LEU A 151 26.76 1.53 -17.26
N ALA A 152 27.69 1.22 -18.18
CA ALA A 152 27.94 2.02 -19.39
C ALA A 152 26.70 2.21 -20.28
N ALA A 153 25.75 1.27 -20.27
CA ALA A 153 24.52 1.36 -21.03
C ALA A 153 23.40 2.14 -20.32
N LEU A 154 23.56 2.44 -19.03
CA LEU A 154 22.49 2.99 -18.18
C LEU A 154 21.94 4.31 -18.71
N ASP A 155 22.81 5.23 -19.13
CA ASP A 155 22.37 6.53 -19.67
C ASP A 155 21.47 6.36 -20.89
N ASN A 156 21.86 5.48 -21.84
CA ASN A 156 21.07 5.23 -23.05
C ASN A 156 19.70 4.63 -22.71
N VAL A 157 19.65 3.69 -21.75
CA VAL A 157 18.40 3.05 -21.33
C VAL A 157 17.50 4.03 -20.57
N LEU A 158 18.07 4.88 -19.71
CA LEU A 158 17.33 5.94 -19.02
C LEU A 158 16.72 6.94 -20.02
N LEU A 159 17.46 7.34 -21.04
CA LEU A 159 16.96 8.26 -22.07
C LEU A 159 15.86 7.62 -22.92
N ALA A 160 16.04 6.37 -23.35
CA ALA A 160 15.00 5.61 -24.05
C ALA A 160 13.72 5.47 -23.21
N PHE A 161 13.86 5.25 -21.89
CA PHE A 161 12.72 5.23 -20.99
C PHE A 161 11.98 6.57 -20.98
N VAL A 162 12.72 7.68 -20.86
CA VAL A 162 12.17 9.05 -20.78
C VAL A 162 11.41 9.45 -22.05
N GLU A 163 11.89 9.07 -23.23
CA GLU A 163 11.22 9.36 -24.51
C GLU A 163 9.79 8.80 -24.59
N ARG A 164 9.50 7.70 -23.88
CA ARG A 164 8.18 7.04 -23.89
C ARG A 164 7.19 7.66 -22.90
N ILE A 165 7.67 8.46 -21.94
CA ILE A 165 6.86 8.99 -20.84
C ILE A 165 5.67 9.83 -21.32
N PRO A 166 5.81 10.80 -22.25
CA PRO A 166 4.69 11.62 -22.69
C PRO A 166 3.50 10.81 -23.22
N ALA A 167 3.76 9.72 -23.95
CA ALA A 167 2.72 8.85 -24.52
C ALA A 167 2.03 7.98 -23.46
N ASN A 168 2.71 7.68 -22.35
CA ASN A 168 2.23 6.79 -21.29
C ASN A 168 1.78 7.54 -20.02
N TYR A 169 1.87 8.88 -20.02
CA TYR A 169 1.45 9.72 -18.91
C TYR A 169 -0.07 9.79 -18.80
N SER A 170 -0.60 9.01 -17.87
CA SER A 170 -2.03 8.87 -17.58
C SER A 170 -2.52 9.86 -16.50
N ARG A 171 -1.63 10.72 -15.98
CA ARG A 171 -1.92 11.79 -15.00
C ARG A 171 -2.37 11.27 -13.63
N LEU A 172 -2.00 10.03 -13.30
CA LEU A 172 -2.19 9.46 -11.98
C LEU A 172 -1.25 10.13 -10.97
N SER A 173 -1.62 10.08 -9.69
CA SER A 173 -0.90 10.81 -8.63
C SER A 173 0.59 10.46 -8.56
N PHE A 174 0.93 9.17 -8.53
CA PHE A 174 2.32 8.71 -8.47
C PHE A 174 3.12 9.05 -9.74
N GLN A 175 2.52 9.01 -10.93
CA GLN A 175 3.20 9.43 -12.17
C GLN A 175 3.56 10.92 -12.12
N ARG A 176 2.63 11.76 -11.62
CA ARG A 176 2.89 13.19 -11.42
C ARG A 176 4.00 13.41 -10.40
N GLN A 177 4.00 12.64 -9.32
CA GLN A 177 5.07 12.66 -8.31
C GLN A 177 6.41 12.26 -8.92
N ALA A 178 6.47 11.23 -9.75
CA ALA A 178 7.68 10.78 -10.42
C ALA A 178 8.30 11.90 -11.27
N LEU A 179 7.47 12.60 -12.06
CA LEU A 179 7.92 13.74 -12.88
C LEU A 179 8.33 14.96 -12.03
N LEU A 180 7.63 15.22 -10.93
CA LEU A 180 8.00 16.29 -10.01
C LEU A 180 9.34 16.03 -9.32
N GLU A 181 9.58 14.79 -8.88
CA GLU A 181 10.86 14.38 -8.29
C GLU A 181 11.99 14.43 -9.32
N MET A 182 11.73 14.04 -10.56
CA MET A 182 12.66 14.24 -11.68
C MET A 182 13.03 15.73 -11.81
N VAL A 183 12.06 16.63 -11.90
CA VAL A 183 12.30 18.08 -12.00
C VAL A 183 13.10 18.59 -10.81
N ARG A 184 12.71 18.17 -9.60
CA ARG A 184 13.35 18.58 -8.34
C ARG A 184 14.83 18.24 -8.35
N LEU A 185 15.17 16.98 -8.64
CA LEU A 185 16.55 16.51 -8.68
C LEU A 185 17.36 17.06 -9.86
N TRP A 186 16.74 17.12 -11.04
CA TRP A 186 17.39 17.66 -12.25
C TRP A 186 17.78 19.13 -12.07
N ARG A 187 16.95 19.91 -11.36
CA ARG A 187 17.19 21.33 -11.04
C ARG A 187 17.85 21.56 -9.68
N LYS A 188 18.25 20.49 -8.97
CA LYS A 188 18.95 20.56 -7.67
C LYS A 188 18.16 21.31 -6.58
N LEU A 189 16.84 21.11 -6.54
CA LEU A 189 15.90 21.77 -5.64
C LEU A 189 15.65 20.94 -4.36
N ASP A 190 15.37 21.60 -3.25
CA ASP A 190 15.15 20.93 -1.96
C ASP A 190 13.73 20.42 -1.74
N THR A 191 12.73 21.06 -2.37
CA THR A 191 11.32 20.77 -2.09
C THR A 191 10.52 20.61 -3.37
N GLN A 192 9.42 19.87 -3.28
CA GLN A 192 8.45 19.74 -4.37
C GLN A 192 7.80 21.09 -4.71
N ALA A 193 7.53 21.94 -3.71
CA ALA A 193 7.01 23.29 -3.93
C ALA A 193 7.98 24.14 -4.79
N ALA A 194 9.30 24.03 -4.55
CA ALA A 194 10.29 24.68 -5.39
C ALA A 194 10.30 24.10 -6.82
N ALA A 195 10.08 22.79 -7.00
CA ALA A 195 9.98 22.18 -8.33
C ALA A 195 8.75 22.69 -9.10
N ILE A 196 7.60 22.82 -8.44
CA ILE A 196 6.38 23.41 -9.00
C ILE A 196 6.62 24.88 -9.39
N ALA A 197 7.21 25.68 -8.49
CA ALA A 197 7.57 27.07 -8.76
C ALA A 197 8.55 27.19 -9.95
N ALA A 198 9.51 26.28 -10.05
CA ALA A 198 10.47 26.24 -11.14
C ALA A 198 9.82 25.92 -12.51
N LEU A 199 8.64 25.31 -12.52
CA LEU A 199 7.81 25.10 -13.71
C LEU A 199 6.90 26.30 -14.04
N GLY A 200 6.97 27.39 -13.26
CA GLY A 200 6.16 28.59 -13.46
C GLY A 200 4.74 28.49 -12.92
N ILE A 201 4.48 27.53 -12.01
CA ILE A 201 3.19 27.34 -11.34
C ILE A 201 3.32 27.83 -9.90
N ASP A 202 2.35 28.58 -9.40
CA ASP A 202 2.34 29.04 -7.99
C ASP A 202 2.02 27.86 -7.06
N PRO A 203 2.97 27.40 -6.22
CA PRO A 203 2.72 26.30 -5.29
C PRO A 203 1.80 26.68 -4.12
N ALA A 204 1.51 27.96 -3.90
CA ALA A 204 0.60 28.43 -2.85
C ALA A 204 -0.88 28.47 -3.29
N GLN A 205 -1.17 28.23 -4.58
CA GLN A 205 -2.53 28.20 -5.10
C GLN A 205 -3.26 26.92 -4.67
N GLU A 206 -4.44 27.06 -4.05
CA GLU A 206 -5.28 25.94 -3.61
C GLU A 206 -6.67 25.99 -4.29
N PRO A 207 -7.07 24.99 -5.11
CA PRO A 207 -6.26 23.86 -5.56
C PRO A 207 -5.25 24.28 -6.63
N ILE A 208 -4.11 23.59 -6.67
CA ILE A 208 -3.11 23.75 -7.72
C ILE A 208 -3.75 23.50 -9.09
N ASN A 209 -3.40 24.31 -10.09
CA ASN A 209 -3.84 24.09 -11.47
C ASN A 209 -3.12 22.87 -12.08
N GLU A 210 -3.65 21.69 -11.85
CA GLU A 210 -3.06 20.42 -12.30
C GLU A 210 -2.95 20.32 -13.82
N THR A 211 -3.88 20.90 -14.59
CA THR A 211 -3.80 20.88 -16.06
C THR A 211 -2.56 21.64 -16.54
N ALA A 212 -2.29 22.82 -15.98
CA ALA A 212 -1.10 23.59 -16.30
C ALA A 212 0.17 22.88 -15.82
N LEU A 213 0.13 22.28 -14.63
CA LEU A 213 1.24 21.50 -14.08
C LEU A 213 1.56 20.29 -14.96
N ASP A 214 0.56 19.50 -15.35
CA ASP A 214 0.71 18.32 -16.21
C ASP A 214 1.34 18.70 -17.56
N GLN A 215 0.91 19.82 -18.16
CA GLN A 215 1.52 20.32 -19.39
C GLN A 215 2.98 20.73 -19.19
N ALA A 216 3.30 21.41 -18.08
CA ALA A 216 4.66 21.83 -17.78
C ALA A 216 5.59 20.62 -17.53
N LEU A 217 5.10 19.59 -16.84
CA LEU A 217 5.83 18.34 -16.61
C LEU A 217 6.11 17.59 -17.91
N VAL A 218 5.10 17.43 -18.78
CA VAL A 218 5.27 16.80 -20.10
C VAL A 218 6.27 17.58 -20.97
N ASN A 219 6.19 18.92 -20.96
CA ASN A 219 7.15 19.76 -21.68
C ASN A 219 8.58 19.62 -21.16
N PHE A 220 8.76 19.45 -19.84
CA PHE A 220 10.06 19.27 -19.22
C PHE A 220 10.67 17.92 -19.60
N VAL A 221 9.93 16.82 -19.39
CA VAL A 221 10.42 15.46 -19.64
C VAL A 221 10.71 15.22 -21.13
N SER A 222 9.92 15.82 -22.03
CA SER A 222 10.15 15.74 -23.49
C SER A 222 11.44 16.42 -23.96
N GLN A 223 12.06 17.26 -23.13
CA GLN A 223 13.32 17.94 -23.43
C GLN A 223 14.52 17.34 -22.69
N ALA A 224 14.30 16.31 -21.88
CA ALA A 224 15.32 15.74 -21.02
C ALA A 224 16.52 15.20 -21.81
N ASP A 225 16.29 14.46 -22.91
CA ASP A 225 17.34 13.95 -23.79
C ASP A 225 18.25 15.08 -24.31
N ARG A 226 17.65 16.12 -24.89
CA ARG A 226 18.35 17.29 -25.41
C ARG A 226 19.25 17.99 -24.38
N TYR A 227 18.85 18.02 -23.10
CA TYR A 227 19.57 18.72 -22.03
C TYR A 227 20.30 17.77 -21.08
N PHE A 228 20.35 16.49 -21.40
CA PHE A 228 21.14 15.53 -20.64
C PHE A 228 22.62 15.76 -20.94
N SER A 229 23.40 16.05 -19.90
CA SER A 229 24.84 16.30 -19.99
C SER A 229 25.64 15.29 -19.17
N GLY A 230 24.97 14.24 -18.67
CA GLY A 230 25.58 13.24 -17.82
C GLY A 230 26.07 13.81 -16.49
N TYR A 231 25.35 14.76 -15.89
CA TYR A 231 25.63 15.17 -14.52
C TYR A 231 25.05 14.15 -13.53
N PRO A 232 25.68 13.92 -12.37
CA PRO A 232 25.18 12.97 -11.38
C PRO A 232 23.72 13.19 -10.98
N ASN A 233 23.33 14.44 -10.73
CA ASN A 233 21.96 14.78 -10.33
C ASN A 233 20.93 14.53 -11.44
N GLN A 234 21.34 14.59 -12.72
CA GLN A 234 20.47 14.22 -13.84
C GLN A 234 20.25 12.70 -13.89
N ARG A 235 21.30 11.90 -13.68
CA ARG A 235 21.16 10.44 -13.60
C ARG A 235 20.27 10.03 -12.43
N GLU A 236 20.53 10.57 -11.24
CA GLU A 236 19.69 10.28 -10.07
C GLU A 236 18.25 10.76 -10.26
N ALA A 237 18.02 11.87 -10.97
CA ALA A 237 16.67 12.30 -11.36
C ALA A 237 15.96 11.28 -12.25
N LEU A 238 16.66 10.71 -13.23
CA LEU A 238 16.09 9.70 -14.14
C LEU A 238 15.90 8.34 -13.46
N ILE A 239 16.84 7.92 -12.61
CA ILE A 239 16.68 6.69 -11.83
C ILE A 239 15.49 6.82 -10.87
N ARG A 240 15.37 7.98 -10.20
CA ARG A 240 14.23 8.26 -9.31
C ARG A 240 12.89 8.31 -10.05
N LEU A 241 12.88 8.86 -11.27
CA LEU A 241 11.72 8.80 -12.15
C LEU A 241 11.31 7.34 -12.39
N VAL A 242 12.24 6.49 -12.82
CA VAL A 242 11.97 5.06 -13.08
C VAL A 242 11.48 4.36 -11.82
N GLN A 243 12.15 4.57 -10.69
CA GLN A 243 11.77 3.98 -9.41
C GLN A 243 10.31 4.28 -9.04
N ILE A 244 9.90 5.55 -9.07
CA ILE A 244 8.53 5.93 -8.70
C ILE A 244 7.54 5.50 -9.80
N TRP A 245 7.91 5.63 -11.07
CA TRP A 245 7.03 5.30 -12.20
C TRP A 245 6.70 3.81 -12.30
N ARG A 246 7.64 2.95 -11.89
CA ARG A 246 7.47 1.49 -11.83
C ARG A 246 7.14 0.99 -10.43
N GLU A 247 6.92 1.89 -9.46
CA GLU A 247 6.56 1.55 -8.08
C GLU A 247 7.56 0.59 -7.40
N LEU A 248 8.86 0.81 -7.63
CA LEU A 248 9.94 -0.05 -7.15
C LEU A 248 10.43 0.38 -5.75
N ASP A 249 10.87 -0.59 -4.95
CA ASP A 249 11.24 -0.37 -3.55
C ASP A 249 12.58 0.37 -3.43
N SER A 250 13.48 0.23 -4.41
CA SER A 250 14.84 0.77 -4.33
C SER A 250 15.38 1.36 -5.64
N ARG A 251 16.44 2.17 -5.49
CA ARG A 251 17.22 2.71 -6.61
C ARG A 251 17.90 1.58 -7.40
N GLU A 252 18.42 0.59 -6.68
CA GLU A 252 19.12 -0.56 -7.23
C GLU A 252 18.16 -1.43 -8.06
N GLU A 253 16.94 -1.66 -7.57
CA GLU A 253 15.89 -2.35 -8.33
C GLU A 253 15.50 -1.57 -9.60
N ALA A 254 15.44 -0.23 -9.55
CA ALA A 254 15.23 0.58 -10.75
C ALA A 254 16.33 0.38 -11.80
N ILE A 255 17.60 0.31 -11.39
CA ILE A 255 18.73 0.03 -12.30
C ILE A 255 18.64 -1.41 -12.85
N GLN A 256 18.28 -2.37 -11.99
CA GLN A 256 18.16 -3.78 -12.37
C GLN A 256 17.06 -4.00 -13.41
N THR A 257 15.87 -3.42 -13.20
CA THR A 257 14.73 -3.57 -14.13
C THR A 257 15.04 -2.97 -15.50
N LEU A 258 15.75 -1.85 -15.56
CA LEU A 258 16.23 -1.25 -16.81
C LEU A 258 17.23 -2.16 -17.55
N SER A 259 18.04 -2.92 -16.82
CA SER A 259 19.04 -3.81 -17.40
C SER A 259 18.44 -5.11 -17.94
N ALA A 260 17.25 -5.49 -17.47
CA ALA A 260 16.58 -6.75 -17.79
C ALA A 260 15.58 -6.64 -18.96
N GLU A 261 15.15 -5.44 -19.32
CA GLU A 261 14.10 -5.20 -20.31
C GLU A 261 14.62 -4.63 -21.63
N ASP A 262 13.85 -4.84 -22.70
CA ASP A 262 14.06 -4.13 -23.95
C ASP A 262 13.77 -2.63 -23.74
N PRO A 263 14.77 -1.73 -23.84
CA PRO A 263 14.58 -0.30 -23.64
C PRO A 263 13.59 0.31 -24.65
N PHE A 264 13.29 -0.38 -25.75
CA PHE A 264 12.36 0.06 -26.79
C PHE A 264 10.98 -0.61 -26.72
N ALA A 265 10.72 -1.51 -25.76
CA ALA A 265 9.39 -2.09 -25.59
C ALA A 265 8.36 -1.02 -25.19
N ASN A 266 7.08 -1.22 -25.52
CA ASN A 266 6.03 -0.35 -24.97
C ASN A 266 5.78 -0.73 -23.50
N GLU A 267 5.79 0.26 -22.61
CA GLU A 267 5.35 0.03 -21.23
C GLU A 267 3.83 -0.16 -21.22
N THR A 268 3.41 -1.41 -21.03
CA THR A 268 2.05 -1.74 -20.67
C THR A 268 2.07 -2.24 -19.24
N ASN A 269 1.70 -1.37 -18.28
CA ASN A 269 1.37 -1.80 -16.93
C ASN A 269 -0.16 -1.86 -16.80
N PRO A 270 -0.83 -2.92 -17.30
CA PRO A 270 -2.29 -3.02 -17.22
C PRO A 270 -2.76 -3.28 -15.77
N GLU A 271 -1.89 -3.71 -14.87
CA GLU A 271 -2.19 -4.00 -13.45
C GLU A 271 -2.68 -2.76 -12.71
N ILE A 272 -2.22 -1.58 -13.14
CA ILE A 272 -2.70 -0.28 -12.67
C ILE A 272 -4.23 -0.11 -12.76
N LEU A 273 -4.88 -0.84 -13.67
CA LEU A 273 -6.33 -0.78 -13.90
C LEU A 273 -7.12 -1.61 -12.89
N ASP A 274 -6.47 -2.52 -12.16
CA ASP A 274 -7.12 -3.50 -11.29
C ASP A 274 -8.08 -2.87 -10.28
N PRO A 275 -7.73 -1.76 -9.59
CA PRO A 275 -8.68 -1.09 -8.69
C PRO A 275 -9.95 -0.63 -9.41
N ALA A 276 -9.85 -0.07 -10.63
CA ALA A 276 -11.01 0.37 -11.41
C ALA A 276 -11.85 -0.80 -11.92
N LEU A 277 -11.20 -1.90 -12.32
CA LEU A 277 -11.88 -3.12 -12.75
C LEU A 277 -12.66 -3.77 -11.59
N VAL A 278 -12.05 -3.89 -10.41
CA VAL A 278 -12.71 -4.44 -9.22
C VAL A 278 -13.85 -3.52 -8.76
N ALA A 279 -13.61 -2.19 -8.73
CA ALA A 279 -14.65 -1.21 -8.40
C ALA A 279 -15.84 -1.29 -9.36
N PHE A 280 -15.58 -1.46 -10.66
CA PHE A 280 -16.60 -1.63 -11.67
C PHE A 280 -17.48 -2.86 -11.35
N VAL A 281 -16.84 -4.00 -11.05
CA VAL A 281 -17.55 -5.26 -10.74
C VAL A 281 -18.37 -5.14 -9.45
N GLN A 282 -17.82 -4.55 -8.39
CA GLN A 282 -18.54 -4.36 -7.13
C GLN A 282 -19.80 -3.50 -7.28
N ARG A 283 -19.81 -2.56 -8.24
CA ARG A 283 -20.94 -1.69 -8.55
C ARG A 283 -21.96 -2.32 -9.51
N LEU A 284 -21.72 -3.53 -10.02
CA LEU A 284 -22.63 -4.18 -10.97
C LEU A 284 -24.05 -4.35 -10.42
N PRO A 285 -24.29 -4.85 -9.20
CA PRO A 285 -25.65 -5.09 -8.70
C PRO A 285 -26.52 -3.82 -8.69
N GLU A 286 -25.92 -2.68 -8.36
CA GLU A 286 -26.62 -1.39 -8.30
C GLU A 286 -26.94 -0.82 -9.69
N ASN A 287 -26.09 -1.13 -10.68
CA ASN A 287 -26.16 -0.60 -12.04
C ASN A 287 -26.82 -1.53 -13.05
N TYR A 288 -27.05 -2.79 -12.68
CA TYR A 288 -27.72 -3.76 -13.53
C TYR A 288 -29.22 -3.45 -13.66
N ARG A 289 -29.73 -3.50 -14.89
CA ARG A 289 -31.13 -3.23 -15.25
C ARG A 289 -31.73 -4.34 -16.12
N GLY A 290 -31.00 -5.44 -16.37
CA GLY A 290 -31.48 -6.57 -17.19
C GLY A 290 -31.49 -6.28 -18.70
N HIS A 291 -30.86 -5.19 -19.14
CA HIS A 291 -30.79 -4.85 -20.56
C HIS A 291 -29.96 -5.88 -21.34
N GLY A 292 -30.30 -6.08 -22.62
CA GLY A 292 -29.67 -7.12 -23.44
C GLY A 292 -28.16 -6.92 -23.65
N ASP A 293 -27.71 -5.66 -23.73
CA ASP A 293 -26.30 -5.28 -23.82
C ASP A 293 -25.54 -5.56 -22.51
N GLN A 294 -26.16 -5.27 -21.36
CA GLN A 294 -25.60 -5.62 -20.05
C GLN A 294 -25.45 -7.13 -19.89
N ARG A 295 -26.49 -7.91 -20.21
CA ARG A 295 -26.43 -9.39 -20.25
C ARG A 295 -25.31 -9.88 -21.15
N PHE A 296 -25.21 -9.31 -22.35
CA PHE A 296 -24.18 -9.67 -23.31
C PHE A 296 -22.77 -9.39 -22.78
N ALA A 297 -22.55 -8.22 -22.16
CA ALA A 297 -21.28 -7.87 -21.53
C ALA A 297 -20.88 -8.86 -20.41
N LEU A 298 -21.81 -9.17 -19.50
CA LEU A 298 -21.59 -10.12 -18.41
C LEU A 298 -21.32 -11.54 -18.93
N THR A 299 -22.03 -11.96 -19.99
CA THR A 299 -21.85 -13.28 -20.61
C THR A 299 -20.49 -13.40 -21.30
N GLU A 300 -20.06 -12.39 -22.06
CA GLU A 300 -18.75 -12.40 -22.72
C GLU A 300 -17.60 -12.29 -21.73
N GLY A 301 -17.75 -11.49 -20.67
CA GLY A 301 -16.79 -11.46 -19.56
C GLY A 301 -16.64 -12.84 -18.91
N TYR A 302 -17.76 -13.51 -18.61
CA TYR A 302 -17.75 -14.86 -18.01
C TYR A 302 -17.06 -15.87 -18.94
N ARG A 303 -17.38 -15.78 -20.24
CA ARG A 303 -16.77 -16.62 -21.28
C ARG A 303 -15.26 -16.49 -21.27
N MET A 304 -14.73 -15.27 -21.29
CA MET A 304 -13.28 -15.02 -21.27
C MET A 304 -12.65 -15.42 -19.96
N TRP A 305 -13.29 -15.10 -18.82
CA TRP A 305 -12.79 -15.44 -17.49
C TRP A 305 -12.55 -16.95 -17.31
N HIS A 306 -13.41 -17.78 -17.90
CA HIS A 306 -13.32 -19.24 -17.84
C HIS A 306 -12.66 -19.87 -19.07
N GLY A 307 -12.15 -19.09 -20.03
CA GLY A 307 -11.53 -19.61 -21.25
C GLY A 307 -12.48 -20.41 -22.16
N LEU A 308 -13.77 -20.07 -22.16
CA LEU A 308 -14.80 -20.81 -22.90
C LEU A 308 -14.85 -20.40 -24.37
N ASP A 309 -15.20 -21.35 -25.23
CA ASP A 309 -15.21 -21.22 -26.68
C ASP A 309 -16.45 -20.48 -27.23
N SER A 310 -17.59 -20.54 -26.55
CA SER A 310 -18.86 -20.00 -27.05
C SER A 310 -19.83 -19.57 -25.95
N ARG A 311 -20.77 -18.70 -26.32
CA ARG A 311 -21.91 -18.31 -25.44
C ARG A 311 -22.79 -19.49 -25.08
N THR A 312 -22.92 -20.47 -25.98
CA THR A 312 -23.68 -21.70 -25.72
C THR A 312 -23.04 -22.51 -24.59
N THR A 313 -21.70 -22.54 -24.52
CA THR A 313 -20.96 -23.20 -23.42
C THR A 313 -21.16 -22.46 -22.09
N VAL A 314 -21.20 -21.11 -22.11
CA VAL A 314 -21.53 -20.29 -20.93
C VAL A 314 -22.90 -20.67 -20.35
N LEU A 315 -23.93 -20.70 -21.20
CA LEU A 315 -25.30 -21.04 -20.75
C LEU A 315 -25.34 -22.41 -20.07
N ARG A 316 -24.73 -23.43 -20.68
CA ARG A 316 -24.68 -24.78 -20.08
C ARG A 316 -23.96 -24.78 -18.74
N GLN A 317 -22.84 -24.07 -18.61
CA GLN A 317 -22.08 -24.00 -17.36
C GLN A 317 -22.85 -23.26 -16.25
N LEU A 318 -23.69 -22.28 -16.62
CA LEU A 318 -24.61 -21.60 -15.71
C LEU A 318 -25.91 -22.40 -15.46
N GLY A 319 -26.00 -23.65 -15.95
CA GLY A 319 -27.16 -24.52 -15.72
C GLY A 319 -28.39 -24.18 -16.57
N ILE A 320 -28.20 -23.52 -17.71
CA ILE A 320 -29.27 -23.11 -18.63
C ILE A 320 -29.14 -23.93 -19.91
N ASP A 321 -30.21 -24.65 -20.26
CA ASP A 321 -30.26 -25.41 -21.52
C ASP A 321 -30.56 -24.46 -22.71
N PRO A 322 -29.62 -24.29 -23.66
CA PRO A 322 -29.81 -23.43 -24.82
C PRO A 322 -30.96 -23.88 -25.73
N GLN A 323 -31.34 -25.16 -25.70
CA GLN A 323 -32.44 -25.68 -26.53
C GLN A 323 -33.80 -25.12 -26.10
N ILE A 324 -33.97 -24.73 -24.83
CA ILE A 324 -35.20 -24.13 -24.32
C ILE A 324 -35.48 -22.80 -25.03
N LEU A 325 -34.44 -21.97 -25.25
CA LEU A 325 -34.56 -20.70 -25.96
C LEU A 325 -34.97 -20.88 -27.44
N VAL A 326 -34.51 -21.96 -28.08
CA VAL A 326 -34.86 -22.28 -29.47
C VAL A 326 -36.29 -22.82 -29.56
N ASN A 327 -36.65 -23.72 -28.66
CA ASN A 327 -37.94 -24.41 -28.66
C ASN A 327 -39.12 -23.51 -28.21
N GLN A 328 -38.83 -22.47 -27.42
CA GLN A 328 -39.83 -21.54 -26.88
C GLN A 328 -39.77 -20.15 -27.52
N ALA A 329 -39.20 -20.02 -28.73
CA ALA A 329 -39.01 -18.73 -29.42
C ALA A 329 -40.29 -17.87 -29.60
N GLY A 330 -41.48 -18.47 -29.47
CA GLY A 330 -42.77 -17.78 -29.52
C GLY A 330 -43.45 -17.52 -28.17
N ASP A 331 -42.89 -18.00 -27.04
CA ASP A 331 -43.44 -17.84 -25.70
C ASP A 331 -42.66 -16.77 -24.93
N SER A 332 -43.19 -15.56 -24.89
CA SER A 332 -42.57 -14.41 -24.24
C SER A 332 -42.40 -14.58 -22.73
N ALA A 333 -43.28 -15.35 -22.07
CA ALA A 333 -43.19 -15.59 -20.63
C ALA A 333 -42.05 -16.57 -20.32
N ALA A 334 -41.91 -17.62 -21.11
CA ALA A 334 -40.86 -18.60 -20.92
C ALA A 334 -39.46 -18.04 -21.26
N ILE A 335 -39.35 -17.21 -22.31
CA ILE A 335 -38.12 -16.46 -22.62
C ILE A 335 -37.73 -15.52 -21.46
N ALA A 336 -38.71 -14.84 -20.84
CA ALA A 336 -38.45 -13.97 -19.70
C ALA A 336 -37.97 -14.74 -18.46
N GLN A 337 -38.49 -15.94 -18.21
CA GLN A 337 -38.01 -16.81 -17.13
C GLN A 337 -36.56 -17.24 -17.33
N VAL A 338 -36.19 -17.66 -18.54
CA VAL A 338 -34.79 -18.02 -18.86
C VAL A 338 -33.87 -16.81 -18.72
N ALA A 339 -34.30 -15.63 -19.17
CA ALA A 339 -33.53 -14.39 -18.99
C ALA A 339 -33.31 -14.06 -17.50
N ASN A 340 -34.34 -14.18 -16.66
CA ASN A 340 -34.21 -13.96 -15.21
C ASN A 340 -33.28 -14.99 -14.54
N GLN A 341 -33.31 -16.25 -14.99
CA GLN A 341 -32.39 -17.27 -14.50
C GLN A 341 -30.95 -16.95 -14.88
N LEU A 342 -30.72 -16.53 -16.14
CA LEU A 342 -29.41 -16.08 -16.61
C LEU A 342 -28.90 -14.87 -15.83
N ASP A 343 -29.75 -13.86 -15.64
CA ASP A 343 -29.44 -12.65 -14.89
C ASP A 343 -28.96 -12.98 -13.48
N ARG A 344 -29.69 -13.86 -12.80
CA ARG A 344 -29.34 -14.31 -11.45
C ARG A 344 -28.00 -15.05 -11.43
N ALA A 345 -27.82 -16.02 -12.32
CA ALA A 345 -26.60 -16.81 -12.37
C ALA A 345 -25.36 -15.96 -12.71
N LEU A 346 -25.50 -14.99 -13.61
CA LEU A 346 -24.43 -14.04 -13.94
C LEU A 346 -24.11 -13.14 -12.75
N LEU A 347 -25.11 -12.52 -12.11
CA LEU A 347 -24.89 -11.65 -10.96
C LEU A 347 -24.27 -12.43 -9.79
N ASP A 348 -24.75 -13.64 -9.51
CA ASP A 348 -24.19 -14.50 -8.45
C ASP A 348 -22.71 -14.77 -8.69
N PHE A 349 -22.30 -15.06 -9.93
CA PHE A 349 -20.89 -15.19 -10.28
C PHE A 349 -20.12 -13.88 -10.10
N TRP A 350 -20.58 -12.77 -10.70
CA TRP A 350 -19.84 -11.50 -10.69
C TRP A 350 -19.68 -10.91 -9.29
N MET A 351 -20.60 -11.20 -8.36
CA MET A 351 -20.46 -10.83 -6.95
C MET A 351 -19.32 -11.58 -6.23
N THR A 352 -18.86 -12.72 -6.76
CA THR A 352 -17.71 -13.44 -6.17
C THR A 352 -16.36 -12.91 -6.67
N VAL A 353 -16.33 -12.29 -7.85
CA VAL A 353 -15.09 -11.85 -8.52
C VAL A 353 -14.22 -10.92 -7.67
N PRO A 354 -14.75 -9.93 -6.91
CA PRO A 354 -13.91 -9.10 -6.04
C PRO A 354 -13.10 -9.88 -4.99
N ALA A 355 -13.57 -11.07 -4.59
CA ALA A 355 -12.89 -11.93 -3.63
C ALA A 355 -12.01 -13.01 -4.28
N THR A 356 -12.16 -13.27 -5.58
CA THR A 356 -11.45 -14.34 -6.32
C THR A 356 -10.50 -13.81 -7.40
N TYR A 357 -10.56 -12.51 -7.71
CA TYR A 357 -9.64 -11.85 -8.63
C TYR A 357 -8.21 -11.88 -8.06
N ALA A 358 -7.29 -12.41 -8.86
CA ALA A 358 -5.88 -12.58 -8.52
C ALA A 358 -4.95 -11.72 -9.40
N GLY A 359 -5.50 -10.89 -10.30
CA GLY A 359 -4.68 -10.07 -11.20
C GLY A 359 -4.05 -10.85 -12.36
N GLU A 360 -4.53 -12.06 -12.64
CA GLU A 360 -4.04 -12.85 -13.77
C GLU A 360 -4.40 -12.17 -15.11
N THR A 361 -3.53 -12.32 -16.13
CA THR A 361 -3.71 -11.66 -17.43
C THR A 361 -5.09 -11.95 -18.04
N ASP A 362 -5.54 -13.20 -18.02
CA ASP A 362 -6.84 -13.60 -18.59
C ASP A 362 -8.03 -13.02 -17.81
N GLN A 363 -7.92 -12.96 -16.47
CA GLN A 363 -8.94 -12.33 -15.63
C GLN A 363 -9.06 -10.84 -15.95
N ARG A 364 -7.91 -10.15 -16.04
CA ARG A 364 -7.86 -8.72 -16.35
C ARG A 364 -8.45 -8.43 -17.74
N GLU A 365 -8.06 -9.18 -18.76
CA GLU A 365 -8.61 -9.01 -20.12
C GLU A 365 -10.11 -9.33 -20.19
N ALA A 366 -10.59 -10.31 -19.42
CA ALA A 366 -12.02 -10.58 -19.30
C ALA A 366 -12.79 -9.38 -18.70
N LEU A 367 -12.24 -8.74 -17.65
CA LEU A 367 -12.84 -7.54 -17.05
C LEU A 367 -12.77 -6.32 -17.98
N ILE A 368 -11.63 -6.10 -18.66
CA ILE A 368 -11.49 -5.03 -19.67
C ILE A 368 -12.52 -5.23 -20.79
N ARG A 369 -12.70 -6.47 -21.28
CA ARG A 369 -13.71 -6.77 -22.30
C ARG A 369 -15.12 -6.50 -21.82
N LEU A 370 -15.44 -6.90 -20.60
CA LEU A 370 -16.74 -6.66 -19.98
C LEU A 370 -17.02 -5.16 -19.88
N VAL A 371 -16.06 -4.35 -19.44
CA VAL A 371 -16.20 -2.88 -19.40
C VAL A 371 -16.34 -2.29 -20.79
N THR A 372 -15.57 -2.79 -21.76
CA THR A 372 -15.63 -2.35 -23.18
C THR A 372 -17.04 -2.49 -23.73
N ILE A 373 -17.66 -3.67 -23.56
CA ILE A 373 -19.02 -3.94 -24.04
C ILE A 373 -20.04 -3.14 -23.23
N TRP A 374 -19.94 -3.16 -21.90
CA TRP A 374 -20.89 -2.49 -21.01
C TRP A 374 -20.97 -0.99 -21.28
N ARG A 375 -19.83 -0.33 -21.53
CA ARG A 375 -19.76 1.11 -21.85
C ARG A 375 -19.89 1.41 -23.35
N ARG A 376 -20.13 0.39 -24.19
CA ARG A 376 -20.29 0.52 -25.65
C ARG A 376 -19.10 1.20 -26.33
N MET A 377 -17.90 0.81 -25.93
CA MET A 377 -16.66 1.38 -26.46
C MET A 377 -16.21 0.67 -27.73
N GLU A 378 -15.55 1.41 -28.62
CA GLU A 378 -15.12 0.93 -29.93
C GLU A 378 -13.98 -0.12 -29.86
N GLY A 379 -13.33 -0.24 -28.70
CA GLY A 379 -12.30 -1.24 -28.49
C GLY A 379 -11.54 -1.08 -27.18
N ARG A 380 -10.43 -1.81 -27.09
CA ARG A 380 -9.60 -1.91 -25.87
C ARG A 380 -8.97 -0.58 -25.46
N ILE A 381 -8.48 0.21 -26.41
CA ILE A 381 -7.78 1.48 -26.10
C ILE A 381 -8.73 2.50 -25.44
N PRO A 382 -9.92 2.82 -25.99
CA PRO A 382 -10.89 3.66 -25.29
C PRO A 382 -11.34 3.12 -23.93
N ALA A 383 -11.44 1.79 -23.78
CA ALA A 383 -11.76 1.15 -22.50
C ALA A 383 -10.69 1.38 -21.44
N ILE A 384 -9.42 1.22 -21.79
CA ILE A 384 -8.30 1.51 -20.90
C ILE A 384 -8.30 2.99 -20.50
N GLN A 385 -8.47 3.91 -21.46
CA GLN A 385 -8.56 5.35 -21.16
C GLN A 385 -9.73 5.67 -20.21
N SER A 386 -10.87 4.99 -20.38
CA SER A 386 -12.00 5.17 -19.49
C SER A 386 -11.76 4.60 -18.10
N LEU A 387 -11.05 3.49 -17.96
CA LEU A 387 -10.67 2.93 -16.65
C LEU A 387 -9.64 3.81 -15.94
N LEU A 388 -8.67 4.37 -16.68
CA LEU A 388 -7.74 5.37 -16.15
C LEU A 388 -8.48 6.63 -15.66
N ASN A 389 -9.55 7.04 -16.34
CA ASN A 389 -10.42 8.11 -15.84
C ASN A 389 -11.07 7.74 -14.50
N ASP A 390 -11.59 6.51 -14.37
CA ASP A 390 -12.18 6.04 -13.13
C ASP A 390 -11.17 6.03 -11.98
N LEU A 391 -9.94 5.56 -12.24
CA LEU A 391 -8.84 5.61 -11.25
C LEU A 391 -8.59 7.03 -10.76
N ARG A 392 -8.44 7.99 -11.69
CA ARG A 392 -8.21 9.40 -11.34
C ARG A 392 -9.35 9.99 -10.51
N GLN A 393 -10.59 9.61 -10.79
CA GLN A 393 -11.73 10.03 -9.99
C GLN A 393 -11.68 9.40 -8.60
N MET A 394 -11.37 8.10 -8.51
CA MET A 394 -11.23 7.38 -7.24
C MET A 394 -10.14 7.96 -6.33
N GLU A 395 -8.97 8.33 -6.88
CA GLU A 395 -7.86 8.93 -6.11
C GLU A 395 -8.27 10.25 -5.41
N ARG A 396 -9.22 10.99 -5.98
CA ARG A 396 -9.64 12.32 -5.52
C ARG A 396 -10.93 12.31 -4.74
N ALA A 397 -11.72 11.25 -4.90
CA ALA A 397 -13.03 11.16 -4.31
C ALA A 397 -12.94 11.08 -2.78
N HIS A 398 -13.83 11.80 -2.09
CA HIS A 398 -14.00 11.62 -0.66
C HIS A 398 -14.44 10.17 -0.38
N ARG A 399 -14.01 9.56 0.73
CA ARG A 399 -14.27 8.14 1.04
C ARG A 399 -15.74 7.72 1.01
N SER A 400 -16.67 8.66 1.15
CA SER A 400 -18.12 8.44 1.12
C SER A 400 -18.79 8.80 -0.22
N ALA A 401 -18.03 9.28 -1.20
CA ALA A 401 -18.55 9.64 -2.52
C ALA A 401 -18.77 8.38 -3.37
N LEU A 402 -19.70 8.46 -4.34
CA LEU A 402 -20.03 7.34 -5.22
C LEU A 402 -18.84 6.92 -6.09
N GLU A 403 -18.04 7.91 -6.48
CA GLU A 403 -16.86 7.77 -7.31
C GLU A 403 -15.70 7.12 -6.56
N ALA A 404 -15.69 7.13 -5.22
CA ALA A 404 -14.64 6.53 -4.42
C ALA A 404 -14.61 5.00 -4.55
N MET A 405 -13.44 4.41 -4.28
CA MET A 405 -13.28 2.96 -4.26
C MET A 405 -14.32 2.33 -3.31
N PRO A 406 -15.22 1.45 -3.82
CA PRO A 406 -16.18 0.76 -2.96
C PRO A 406 -15.51 0.02 -1.81
N ALA A 407 -16.22 -0.10 -0.69
CA ALA A 407 -15.72 -0.89 0.43
C ALA A 407 -15.49 -2.36 -0.01
N PRO A 408 -14.39 -3.00 0.41
CA PRO A 408 -14.16 -4.41 0.11
C PRO A 408 -15.34 -5.26 0.58
N THR A 409 -15.88 -6.09 -0.31
CA THR A 409 -16.95 -7.03 0.04
C THR A 409 -16.30 -8.22 0.75
N PRO A 410 -16.70 -8.57 1.99
CA PRO A 410 -16.16 -9.74 2.66
C PRO A 410 -16.41 -11.00 1.83
N ALA A 411 -15.44 -11.90 1.78
CA ALA A 411 -15.65 -13.22 1.18
C ALA A 411 -16.88 -13.89 1.81
N ILE A 412 -17.73 -14.48 0.98
CA ILE A 412 -18.90 -15.22 1.46
C ILE A 412 -18.39 -16.37 2.34
N PRO A 413 -18.70 -16.40 3.65
CA PRO A 413 -18.23 -17.46 4.51
C PRO A 413 -18.82 -18.79 4.06
N PRO A 414 -18.14 -19.92 4.31
CA PRO A 414 -18.69 -21.24 4.03
C PRO A 414 -20.07 -21.40 4.67
N SER A 415 -20.93 -22.21 4.06
CA SER A 415 -22.26 -22.45 4.60
C SER A 415 -22.16 -23.04 6.01
N ARG A 416 -22.97 -22.49 6.91
CA ARG A 416 -23.07 -22.98 8.29
C ARG A 416 -23.51 -24.45 8.26
N PRO A 417 -22.83 -25.36 8.99
CA PRO A 417 -23.26 -26.73 9.11
C PRO A 417 -24.56 -26.83 9.93
N ASN A 418 -25.38 -27.85 9.65
CA ASN A 418 -26.60 -28.14 10.41
C ASN A 418 -26.31 -28.40 11.91
N ARG A 419 -25.09 -28.84 12.24
CA ARG A 419 -24.64 -29.10 13.61
C ARG A 419 -23.17 -28.72 13.78
N TRP A 420 -22.87 -27.97 14.84
CA TRP A 420 -21.49 -27.68 15.25
C TRP A 420 -20.90 -28.84 16.06
N THR A 421 -19.64 -29.15 15.78
CA THR A 421 -18.79 -30.10 16.49
C THR A 421 -17.42 -29.45 16.72
N PRO A 422 -16.60 -29.95 17.64
CA PRO A 422 -15.24 -29.45 17.83
C PRO A 422 -14.39 -29.39 16.54
N ASN A 423 -14.71 -30.24 15.55
CA ASN A 423 -13.91 -30.42 14.33
C ASN A 423 -14.44 -29.66 13.11
N ASN A 424 -15.54 -28.93 13.20
CA ASN A 424 -16.14 -28.24 12.05
C ASN A 424 -16.46 -26.76 12.31
N LEU A 425 -15.86 -26.17 13.33
CA LEU A 425 -16.09 -24.77 13.68
C LEU A 425 -15.59 -23.85 12.57
N GLN A 426 -16.42 -22.89 12.18
CA GLN A 426 -16.09 -21.84 11.22
C GLN A 426 -15.98 -20.54 12.00
N LEU A 427 -14.77 -19.99 12.16
CA LEU A 427 -14.50 -18.85 13.05
C LEU A 427 -15.36 -17.62 12.72
N SER A 428 -15.56 -17.33 11.44
CA SER A 428 -16.37 -16.19 10.97
C SER A 428 -17.88 -16.43 11.03
N ALA A 429 -18.33 -17.67 11.22
CA ALA A 429 -19.74 -18.00 11.24
C ALA A 429 -20.38 -17.63 12.59
N SER A 430 -21.63 -17.17 12.53
CA SER A 430 -22.44 -16.98 13.73
C SER A 430 -22.69 -18.31 14.44
N ILE A 431 -22.63 -18.32 15.78
CA ILE A 431 -22.84 -19.51 16.61
C ILE A 431 -24.28 -19.99 16.52
N ILE A 432 -25.25 -19.08 16.40
CA ILE A 432 -26.69 -19.35 16.19
C ILE A 432 -27.18 -18.72 14.87
N ALA A 433 -28.20 -19.30 14.24
CA ALA A 433 -28.71 -18.80 12.96
C ALA A 433 -29.24 -17.36 13.11
N GLY A 434 -28.80 -16.45 12.24
CA GLY A 434 -29.13 -15.02 12.33
C GLY A 434 -28.54 -14.29 13.56
N GLY A 435 -27.67 -14.96 14.33
CA GLY A 435 -27.06 -14.39 15.53
C GLY A 435 -25.88 -13.46 15.23
N ASN A 436 -25.53 -12.65 16.23
CA ASN A 436 -24.46 -11.66 16.14
C ASN A 436 -23.15 -12.10 16.82
N PHE A 437 -23.14 -13.26 17.47
CA PHE A 437 -21.96 -13.83 18.10
C PHE A 437 -21.33 -14.89 17.22
N THR A 438 -20.01 -14.88 17.11
CA THR A 438 -19.21 -15.72 16.21
C THR A 438 -18.33 -16.71 16.97
N TRP A 439 -17.90 -17.78 16.29
CA TRP A 439 -16.93 -18.71 16.87
C TRP A 439 -15.57 -18.07 17.14
N ALA A 440 -15.17 -17.06 16.36
CA ALA A 440 -13.96 -16.28 16.62
C ALA A 440 -14.00 -15.61 18.00
N GLU A 441 -15.14 -15.00 18.38
CA GLU A 441 -15.31 -14.40 19.71
C GLU A 441 -15.29 -15.46 20.80
N ALA A 442 -16.02 -16.56 20.62
CA ALA A 442 -16.10 -17.62 21.62
C ALA A 442 -14.76 -18.32 21.88
N THR A 443 -13.91 -18.42 20.86
CA THR A 443 -12.66 -19.20 20.88
C THR A 443 -11.39 -18.33 20.87
N ARG A 444 -11.51 -17.00 21.03
CA ARG A 444 -10.38 -16.06 20.98
C ARG A 444 -9.59 -16.24 19.66
N GLY A 445 -10.29 -16.09 18.54
CA GLY A 445 -9.72 -16.23 17.19
C GLY A 445 -9.21 -17.64 16.87
N GLY A 446 -9.79 -18.67 17.47
CA GLY A 446 -9.37 -20.06 17.29
C GLY A 446 -8.24 -20.53 18.21
N THR A 447 -7.69 -19.67 19.07
CA THR A 447 -6.63 -20.07 20.02
C THR A 447 -7.15 -20.88 21.22
N ARG A 448 -8.47 -20.91 21.43
CA ARG A 448 -9.16 -21.59 22.54
C ARG A 448 -10.29 -22.44 21.97
N LEU A 449 -9.94 -23.51 21.27
CA LEU A 449 -10.94 -24.42 20.72
C LEU A 449 -11.61 -25.25 21.84
N PRO A 450 -12.93 -25.46 21.79
CA PRO A 450 -13.62 -26.31 22.75
C PRO A 450 -13.13 -27.77 22.58
N PRO A 451 -12.74 -28.46 23.66
CA PRO A 451 -12.13 -29.78 23.59
C PRO A 451 -13.15 -30.89 23.30
N ASP A 452 -14.42 -30.63 23.57
CA ASP A 452 -15.48 -31.63 23.47
C ASP A 452 -16.82 -31.01 23.06
N GLN A 453 -17.76 -31.89 22.73
CA GLN A 453 -19.11 -31.49 22.32
C GLN A 453 -19.89 -30.83 23.46
N ALA A 454 -19.59 -31.15 24.73
CA ALA A 454 -20.28 -30.56 25.88
C ALA A 454 -19.99 -29.06 25.97
N THR A 455 -18.72 -28.67 25.76
CA THR A 455 -18.27 -27.29 25.69
C THR A 455 -18.86 -26.57 24.46
N VAL A 456 -18.91 -27.23 23.30
CA VAL A 456 -19.60 -26.68 22.10
C VAL A 456 -21.07 -26.38 22.41
N ASN A 457 -21.79 -27.32 23.04
CA ASN A 457 -23.19 -27.14 23.39
C ASN A 457 -23.38 -26.04 24.45
N ALA A 458 -22.45 -25.92 25.40
CA ALA A 458 -22.42 -24.87 26.41
C ALA A 458 -22.25 -23.47 25.79
N ILE A 459 -21.34 -23.33 24.81
CA ILE A 459 -21.14 -22.12 24.02
C ILE A 459 -22.42 -21.77 23.24
N ILE A 460 -23.03 -22.73 22.56
CA ILE A 460 -24.30 -22.50 21.84
C ILE A 460 -25.41 -22.04 22.79
N ARG A 461 -25.50 -22.64 23.99
CA ARG A 461 -26.50 -22.25 25.01
C ARG A 461 -26.34 -20.81 25.44
N ILE A 462 -25.13 -20.39 25.85
CA ILE A 462 -24.92 -19.00 26.27
C ILE A 462 -25.05 -18.03 25.07
N ALA A 463 -24.67 -18.41 23.86
CA ALA A 463 -24.86 -17.58 22.66
C ALA A 463 -26.35 -17.27 22.40
N THR A 464 -27.22 -18.28 22.51
CA THR A 464 -28.68 -18.10 22.39
C THR A 464 -29.23 -17.14 23.43
N LEU A 465 -28.84 -17.31 24.70
CA LEU A 465 -29.31 -16.46 25.79
C LEU A 465 -28.75 -15.03 25.69
N ALA A 466 -27.47 -14.91 25.34
CA ALA A 466 -26.81 -13.62 25.15
C ALA A 466 -27.41 -12.86 23.96
N GLN A 467 -27.89 -13.54 22.91
CA GLN A 467 -28.59 -12.87 21.80
C GLN A 467 -29.87 -12.20 22.29
N ALA A 468 -30.69 -12.91 23.08
CA ALA A 468 -31.88 -12.32 23.68
C ALA A 468 -31.54 -11.14 24.62
N ALA A 469 -30.45 -11.22 25.38
CA ALA A 469 -29.96 -10.09 26.18
C ALA A 469 -29.53 -8.91 25.31
N ARG A 470 -28.79 -9.16 24.22
CA ARG A 470 -28.34 -8.15 23.25
C ARG A 470 -29.53 -7.43 22.63
N ASP A 471 -30.54 -8.17 22.19
CA ASP A 471 -31.73 -7.61 21.56
C ASP A 471 -32.54 -6.75 22.54
N ARG A 472 -32.62 -7.17 23.82
CA ARG A 472 -33.27 -6.39 24.88
C ARG A 472 -32.53 -5.09 25.21
N ILE A 473 -31.19 -5.11 25.22
CA ILE A 473 -30.38 -3.91 25.47
C ILE A 473 -30.37 -2.98 24.25
N GLY A 474 -30.57 -3.52 23.05
CA GLY A 474 -30.61 -2.74 21.80
C GLY A 474 -29.25 -2.18 21.39
N ARG A 475 -28.14 -2.78 21.88
CA ARG A 475 -26.77 -2.37 21.54
C ARG A 475 -25.87 -3.59 21.28
N PRO A 476 -24.83 -3.47 20.45
CA PRO A 476 -23.82 -4.52 20.27
C PRO A 476 -23.13 -4.89 21.59
N PHE A 477 -22.90 -6.19 21.80
CA PHE A 477 -22.11 -6.71 22.90
C PHE A 477 -20.69 -6.98 22.39
N PHE A 478 -19.70 -6.31 22.96
CA PHE A 478 -18.29 -6.53 22.62
C PHE A 478 -17.68 -7.55 23.57
N ILE A 479 -17.42 -8.76 23.06
CA ILE A 479 -16.92 -9.88 23.85
C ILE A 479 -15.43 -9.70 24.16
N THR A 480 -15.08 -9.69 25.43
CA THR A 480 -13.68 -9.64 25.89
C THR A 480 -13.15 -11.03 26.26
N SER A 481 -14.02 -11.88 26.80
CA SER A 481 -13.69 -13.24 27.23
C SER A 481 -14.92 -14.14 27.11
N TRP A 482 -14.69 -15.39 26.70
CA TRP A 482 -15.71 -16.43 26.59
C TRP A 482 -15.12 -17.77 27.04
N TYR A 483 -14.87 -18.74 26.15
CA TYR A 483 -14.28 -20.00 26.56
C TYR A 483 -12.82 -19.82 26.99
N ARG A 484 -12.46 -20.38 28.15
CA ARG A 484 -11.10 -20.39 28.68
C ARG A 484 -10.69 -21.82 29.05
N PRO A 485 -9.70 -22.40 28.36
CA PRO A 485 -9.07 -23.64 28.81
C PRO A 485 -8.60 -23.52 30.26
N ALA A 486 -8.65 -24.61 31.04
CA ALA A 486 -8.35 -24.59 32.48
C ALA A 486 -6.99 -23.96 32.80
N GLU A 487 -5.97 -24.26 32.00
CA GLU A 487 -4.62 -23.68 32.10
C GLU A 487 -4.59 -22.16 31.86
N VAL A 488 -5.39 -21.66 30.90
CA VAL A 488 -5.51 -20.22 30.63
C VAL A 488 -6.24 -19.55 31.78
N ASN A 489 -7.30 -20.17 32.30
CA ASN A 489 -8.05 -19.65 33.44
C ASN A 489 -7.17 -19.53 34.69
N ALA A 490 -6.34 -20.53 34.98
CA ALA A 490 -5.40 -20.50 36.10
C ALA A 490 -4.36 -19.37 35.96
N ARG A 491 -3.79 -19.18 34.77
CA ARG A 491 -2.81 -18.11 34.51
C ARG A 491 -3.36 -16.70 34.72
N VAL A 492 -4.65 -16.49 34.46
CA VAL A 492 -5.30 -15.18 34.65
C VAL A 492 -5.94 -15.01 36.04
N GLY A 493 -5.63 -15.91 36.99
CA GLY A 493 -6.16 -15.86 38.36
C GLY A 493 -7.67 -16.16 38.45
N GLY A 494 -8.24 -16.85 37.46
CA GLY A 494 -9.65 -17.19 37.44
C GLY A 494 -10.00 -18.24 38.51
N ALA A 495 -11.23 -18.19 39.04
CA ALA A 495 -11.73 -19.18 39.98
C ALA A 495 -11.66 -20.61 39.39
N SER A 496 -11.36 -21.61 40.23
CA SER A 496 -11.23 -23.02 39.83
C SER A 496 -12.51 -23.60 39.24
N MET A 497 -13.67 -23.10 39.65
CA MET A 497 -15.00 -23.50 39.15
C MET A 497 -15.59 -22.45 38.20
N SER A 498 -14.76 -21.72 37.45
CA SER A 498 -15.21 -20.67 36.54
C SER A 498 -16.07 -21.24 35.39
N ARG A 499 -17.23 -20.61 35.14
CA ARG A 499 -18.13 -20.94 34.02
C ARG A 499 -17.49 -20.72 32.65
N HIS A 500 -16.44 -19.89 32.56
CA HIS A 500 -15.63 -19.76 31.35
C HIS A 500 -14.92 -21.07 30.96
N ILE A 501 -14.59 -21.94 31.93
CA ILE A 501 -13.99 -23.27 31.66
C ILE A 501 -15.02 -24.22 31.06
N VAL A 502 -16.31 -24.05 31.40
CA VAL A 502 -17.41 -24.83 30.83
C VAL A 502 -17.77 -24.32 29.42
N GLY A 503 -17.47 -23.06 29.11
CA GLY A 503 -17.79 -22.40 27.85
C GLY A 503 -19.14 -21.70 27.84
N ASP A 504 -19.85 -21.67 28.97
CA ASP A 504 -21.18 -21.06 29.07
C ASP A 504 -21.19 -19.69 29.75
N ALA A 505 -20.08 -18.97 29.71
CA ALA A 505 -19.95 -17.62 30.25
C ALA A 505 -19.29 -16.66 29.27
N ILE A 506 -19.70 -15.39 29.34
CA ILE A 506 -19.13 -14.27 28.60
C ILE A 506 -18.85 -13.09 29.53
N ASP A 507 -17.73 -12.43 29.28
CA ASP A 507 -17.45 -11.09 29.79
C ASP A 507 -17.50 -10.11 28.60
N PHE A 508 -18.30 -9.06 28.72
CA PHE A 508 -18.55 -8.13 27.62
C PHE A 508 -18.76 -6.70 28.11
N TYR A 509 -18.66 -5.76 27.18
CA TYR A 509 -19.08 -4.37 27.39
C TYR A 509 -19.97 -3.90 26.23
N CYS A 510 -20.65 -2.77 26.44
CA CYS A 510 -21.43 -2.09 25.41
C CYS A 510 -21.04 -0.61 25.38
N ASP A 511 -20.76 -0.08 24.19
CA ASP A 511 -20.40 1.34 24.06
C ASP A 511 -21.50 2.25 24.63
N GLY A 512 -21.07 3.20 25.46
CA GLY A 512 -21.93 4.16 26.15
C GLY A 512 -22.65 3.63 27.39
N LEU A 513 -22.40 2.38 27.82
CA LEU A 513 -22.98 1.82 29.05
C LEU A 513 -21.90 1.32 30.02
N THR A 514 -22.08 1.61 31.30
CA THR A 514 -21.28 1.02 32.37
C THR A 514 -21.71 -0.42 32.66
N GLY A 515 -20.81 -1.25 33.19
CA GLY A 515 -21.13 -2.61 33.63
C GLY A 515 -22.22 -2.63 34.71
N ARG A 516 -22.34 -1.54 35.48
CA ARG A 516 -23.42 -1.35 36.45
C ARG A 516 -24.79 -1.13 35.80
N GLN A 517 -24.86 -0.31 34.75
CA GLN A 517 -26.09 -0.12 33.98
C GLN A 517 -26.51 -1.42 33.29
N LEU A 518 -25.56 -2.14 32.69
CA LEU A 518 -25.80 -3.46 32.08
C LEU A 518 -26.33 -4.45 33.13
N TYR A 519 -25.67 -4.53 34.28
CA TYR A 519 -26.09 -5.38 35.39
C TYR A 519 -27.53 -5.07 35.81
N TRP A 520 -27.87 -3.81 36.08
CA TRP A 520 -29.23 -3.46 36.51
C TRP A 520 -30.29 -3.68 35.43
N ALA A 521 -29.96 -3.47 34.16
CA ALA A 521 -30.88 -3.70 33.05
C ALA A 521 -31.18 -5.19 32.85
N LEU A 522 -30.20 -6.06 33.09
CA LEU A 522 -30.31 -7.51 32.87
C LEU A 522 -30.79 -8.26 34.12
N ASP A 523 -30.50 -7.76 35.32
CA ASP A 523 -30.78 -8.44 36.59
C ASP A 523 -32.23 -8.94 36.73
N PRO A 524 -33.29 -8.17 36.42
CA PRO A 524 -34.68 -8.63 36.61
C PRO A 524 -35.07 -9.83 35.73
N TRP A 525 -34.42 -10.01 34.58
CA TRP A 525 -34.81 -11.02 33.60
C TRP A 525 -33.80 -12.17 33.50
N TRP A 526 -32.52 -11.93 33.77
CA TRP A 526 -31.48 -12.95 33.60
C TRP A 526 -31.61 -14.06 34.65
N THR A 527 -31.72 -15.31 34.21
CA THR A 527 -31.91 -16.45 35.09
C THR A 527 -30.61 -17.10 35.57
N GLY A 528 -29.53 -16.98 34.79
CA GLY A 528 -28.21 -17.53 35.13
C GLY A 528 -27.37 -16.62 36.02
N GLY A 529 -26.04 -16.75 35.95
CA GLY A 529 -25.12 -15.89 36.68
C GLY A 529 -24.96 -14.52 36.01
N LEU A 530 -24.92 -13.47 36.82
CA LEU A 530 -24.73 -12.09 36.38
C LEU A 530 -23.80 -11.39 37.36
N GLY A 531 -22.72 -10.82 36.84
CA GLY A 531 -21.68 -10.17 37.62
C GLY A 531 -21.28 -8.81 37.05
N ARG A 532 -20.69 -7.96 37.88
CA ARG A 532 -20.06 -6.70 37.48
C ARG A 532 -18.73 -6.51 38.18
N TYR A 533 -17.84 -5.73 37.58
CA TYR A 533 -16.48 -5.53 38.06
C TYR A 533 -16.27 -4.10 38.58
N THR A 534 -15.59 -3.96 39.72
CA THR A 534 -15.24 -2.67 40.32
C THR A 534 -14.02 -2.05 39.64
N GLN A 535 -13.00 -2.85 39.36
CA GLN A 535 -11.78 -2.43 38.67
C GLN A 535 -11.99 -2.22 37.16
N PHE A 536 -12.95 -2.91 36.55
CA PHE A 536 -13.30 -2.79 35.13
C PHE A 536 -14.74 -2.25 35.01
N PRO A 537 -14.95 -0.93 35.15
CA PRO A 537 -16.28 -0.34 35.38
C PRO A 537 -17.27 -0.50 34.21
N TYR A 538 -16.79 -0.85 33.02
CA TYR A 538 -17.61 -1.09 31.83
C TYR A 538 -17.92 -2.57 31.57
N LEU A 539 -17.24 -3.48 32.29
CA LEU A 539 -17.34 -4.91 32.05
C LEU A 539 -18.51 -5.51 32.83
N CYS A 540 -19.25 -6.39 32.16
CA CYS A 540 -20.34 -7.19 32.71
C CYS A 540 -20.09 -8.67 32.43
N HIS A 541 -20.49 -9.53 33.35
CA HIS A 541 -20.40 -10.97 33.23
C HIS A 541 -21.78 -11.60 33.08
N LEU A 542 -21.95 -12.53 32.15
CA LEU A 542 -23.11 -13.41 32.04
C LEU A 542 -22.68 -14.85 31.96
N ASP A 543 -23.40 -15.74 32.64
CA ASP A 543 -23.29 -17.18 32.40
C ASP A 543 -24.65 -17.87 32.40
N ALA A 544 -24.70 -19.06 31.79
CA ALA A 544 -25.90 -19.85 31.56
C ALA A 544 -26.07 -20.99 32.57
N ARG A 545 -25.61 -20.82 33.81
CA ARG A 545 -25.96 -21.76 34.90
C ARG A 545 -27.48 -21.77 35.13
N ASP A 546 -27.98 -22.85 35.70
CA ASP A 546 -29.41 -23.15 35.89
C ASP A 546 -30.05 -22.47 37.11
N TYR A 547 -29.29 -21.66 37.84
CA TYR A 547 -29.77 -20.91 39.00
C TYR A 547 -29.26 -19.47 39.01
N ARG A 548 -30.02 -18.59 39.65
CA ARG A 548 -29.69 -17.17 39.76
C ARG A 548 -28.47 -16.99 40.66
N SER A 549 -27.42 -16.34 40.16
CA SER A 549 -26.23 -15.97 40.93
C SER A 549 -25.82 -14.52 40.63
N ARG A 550 -25.48 -13.75 41.67
CA ARG A 550 -25.23 -12.31 41.60
C ARG A 550 -24.01 -11.93 42.40
N TRP A 551 -23.09 -11.18 41.80
CA TRP A 551 -21.87 -10.75 42.49
C TRP A 551 -21.31 -9.44 41.93
N VAL A 552 -20.44 -8.85 42.75
CA VAL A 552 -19.58 -7.73 42.41
C VAL A 552 -18.16 -8.19 42.65
N HIS A 553 -17.30 -8.11 41.62
CA HIS A 553 -15.90 -8.51 41.71
C HIS A 553 -14.96 -7.31 41.80
#